data_AF-A0A1Q9DFE3-F1
#
_entry.id   AF-A0A1Q9DFE3-F1
#
_cell.length_a   1.000
_cell.length_b   1.000
_cell.length_c   1.000
_cell.angle_alpha   90.00
_cell.angle_beta   90.00
_cell.angle_gamma   90.00
#
_symmetry.space_group_name_H-M   'P 1'
#
loop_
_entity.id
_entity.type
_entity.pdbx_description
1 polymer ?
#
loop_
_entity_poly.entity_id
_entity_poly.type
_entity_poly.pdbx_seq_one_letter_code
_entity_poly.pdbx_strand_id
1 'polypeptide(L)'
;MAPSLAQRQALSLSPPKLRNRGSLFFLTPPADTAASGAQRAGEGGAMSAPGLPKMPRSAHLLRNCALALFAGLALNVTSVGFASFGSSSLFAGSRSQTRLASSAPGRRLDWRTSQQVAPDGMDGLAVQGLLDSSLLTSFADQAGNINGILFQGSLPAYLLFLYFLSYKGNNTPPLTFFGFAFLLVFVFLTIPAGIISKSTYGLILADSDWVHGSAESLLTCTNIMIVLGFRGALTGNADLADNGTVRNIAFGWLAAVILTLAAGIPVFGFEAHTPFLSGLGALDMGSSEPVNALSIPNWIVHWSTVFEFLLAMSLAWRYADAVGNPKWKGLTWGMLPSSISSVCALTFHIFYNQIPWILTGQALFTFIGNATLALATYRIAVSNGWTLSELDPRRLFEEKAEGKAEESPGFDIGKVAMSSEGALTSGPLLLAEVILLTLLFAYGTKYGELMLGASIFQSPESSPQAAALIALPVLLVAYVIYGQSPDLQSGQLPPLALSSSAKEK
;
A
#
# COMPACT_ATOMS: atom_id res chain seq x y z
N MET A 1 83.73 1.67 -5.35
CA MET A 1 82.32 1.19 -5.34
C MET A 1 81.86 1.08 -6.79
N ALA A 2 80.93 0.18 -7.12
CA ALA A 2 80.65 -0.19 -8.51
C ALA A 2 79.68 0.77 -9.24
N PRO A 3 79.93 1.10 -10.53
CA PRO A 3 78.99 1.78 -11.46
C PRO A 3 78.04 0.76 -12.14
N SER A 4 77.04 1.08 -12.98
CA SER A 4 76.97 1.98 -14.16
C SER A 4 75.52 2.46 -14.43
N LEU A 5 75.22 3.61 -15.06
CA LEU A 5 75.61 4.24 -16.35
C LEU A 5 74.90 3.70 -17.63
N ALA A 6 73.84 4.44 -18.02
CA ALA A 6 73.54 4.95 -19.38
C ALA A 6 73.04 4.08 -20.57
N GLN A 7 71.96 4.60 -21.18
CA GLN A 7 71.67 4.78 -22.63
C GLN A 7 71.55 3.61 -23.64
N ARG A 8 70.35 3.54 -24.27
CA ARG A 8 69.99 3.40 -25.71
C ARG A 8 68.44 3.43 -25.77
N GLN A 9 67.66 4.30 -26.45
CA GLN A 9 67.63 4.81 -27.85
C GLN A 9 67.61 3.70 -28.92
N ALA A 10 66.70 3.61 -29.91
CA ALA A 10 65.42 4.29 -30.26
C ALA A 10 64.66 3.41 -31.33
N LEU A 11 63.67 3.77 -32.18
CA LEU A 11 62.94 5.01 -32.59
C LEU A 11 61.68 4.66 -33.45
N SER A 12 60.47 5.23 -33.18
CA SER A 12 59.30 5.38 -34.11
C SER A 12 58.55 4.10 -34.65
N LEU A 13 57.33 4.11 -35.24
CA LEU A 13 56.43 5.14 -35.84
C LEU A 13 54.90 4.92 -35.56
N SER A 14 54.19 6.03 -35.26
CA SER A 14 52.81 6.44 -35.66
C SER A 14 51.49 5.69 -35.27
N PRO A 15 50.31 6.40 -35.27
CA PRO A 15 49.02 5.96 -34.66
C PRO A 15 47.82 6.13 -35.66
N PRO A 16 46.55 6.47 -35.30
CA PRO A 16 45.76 6.38 -34.04
C PRO A 16 44.34 5.75 -34.22
N LYS A 17 43.57 5.62 -33.11
CA LYS A 17 42.18 6.16 -33.00
C LYS A 17 41.56 6.01 -31.59
N LEU A 18 41.30 7.14 -30.95
CA LEU A 18 40.32 7.28 -29.87
C LEU A 18 38.96 7.68 -30.47
N ARG A 19 37.85 7.35 -29.80
CA ARG A 19 36.59 8.10 -29.95
C ARG A 19 36.01 8.40 -28.57
N ASN A 20 35.65 9.66 -28.35
CA ASN A 20 35.42 10.22 -27.02
C ASN A 20 33.93 10.21 -26.62
N ARG A 21 33.65 10.34 -25.32
CA ARG A 21 32.32 10.69 -24.78
C ARG A 21 32.01 12.17 -25.08
N GLY A 22 30.73 12.55 -25.18
CA GLY A 22 30.36 13.97 -25.22
C GLY A 22 28.91 14.34 -25.60
N SER A 23 28.06 14.44 -24.58
CA SER A 23 27.05 15.51 -24.42
C SER A 23 25.75 15.56 -25.26
N LEU A 24 24.81 16.33 -24.70
CA LEU A 24 23.42 16.61 -25.09
C LEU A 24 23.27 17.29 -26.47
N PHE A 25 22.07 17.20 -27.07
CA PHE A 25 21.20 18.37 -27.35
C PHE A 25 19.74 17.97 -27.67
N PHE A 26 18.82 18.93 -27.56
CA PHE A 26 17.42 18.83 -28.03
C PHE A 26 17.33 18.83 -29.57
N LEU A 27 16.35 18.14 -30.15
CA LEU A 27 15.33 18.68 -31.09
C LEU A 27 14.41 17.58 -31.65
N THR A 28 13.21 17.99 -32.10
CA THR A 28 12.27 17.22 -32.92
C THR A 28 12.23 17.80 -34.35
N PRO A 29 11.41 17.25 -35.26
CA PRO A 29 11.59 16.00 -36.00
C PRO A 29 11.90 16.31 -37.49
N PRO A 30 11.85 15.31 -38.39
CA PRO A 30 11.45 15.53 -39.77
C PRO A 30 10.11 14.86 -40.10
N ALA A 31 9.39 15.40 -41.07
CA ALA A 31 8.21 14.80 -41.67
C ALA A 31 8.30 14.88 -43.19
N ASP A 32 8.05 13.77 -43.87
CA ASP A 32 7.74 13.63 -45.29
C ASP A 32 7.02 12.27 -45.44
N THR A 33 5.99 11.99 -46.24
CA THR A 33 5.05 12.64 -47.18
C THR A 33 4.87 11.66 -48.36
N ALA A 34 3.63 11.51 -48.85
CA ALA A 34 3.22 10.58 -49.93
C ALA A 34 3.39 9.06 -49.61
N ALA A 35 2.59 8.14 -50.17
CA ALA A 35 1.65 8.23 -51.29
C ALA A 35 0.32 7.48 -51.05
N SER A 36 -0.62 7.63 -51.98
CA SER A 36 -2.01 7.14 -51.90
C SER A 36 -2.26 5.78 -52.60
N GLY A 37 -3.21 4.99 -52.07
CA GLY A 37 -3.88 3.90 -52.78
C GLY A 37 -5.31 3.75 -52.27
N ALA A 38 -6.31 3.60 -53.16
CA ALA A 38 -7.73 3.72 -52.80
C ALA A 38 -8.62 2.62 -53.40
N GLN A 39 -9.68 2.27 -52.66
CA GLN A 39 -10.81 1.39 -53.04
C GLN A 39 -10.41 -0.10 -53.27
N ARG A 40 -11.25 -1.10 -52.96
CA ARG A 40 -12.72 -1.16 -53.10
C ARG A 40 -13.39 -1.98 -51.98
N ALA A 41 -14.73 -1.98 -51.96
CA ALA A 41 -15.54 -2.63 -50.92
C ALA A 41 -15.78 -4.14 -51.16
N GLY A 42 -16.14 -4.84 -50.09
CA GLY A 42 -16.73 -6.18 -50.10
C GLY A 42 -17.57 -6.37 -48.84
N GLU A 43 -18.88 -6.60 -49.00
CA GLU A 43 -19.81 -6.77 -47.88
C GLU A 43 -19.77 -8.21 -47.35
N GLY A 44 -19.88 -8.37 -46.03
CA GLY A 44 -19.87 -9.68 -45.36
C GLY A 44 -20.46 -9.57 -43.97
N GLY A 45 -21.78 -9.73 -43.88
CA GLY A 45 -22.52 -9.49 -42.64
C GLY A 45 -22.32 -10.60 -41.60
N ALA A 46 -21.84 -10.23 -40.41
CA ALA A 46 -21.98 -11.01 -39.19
C ALA A 46 -22.37 -10.07 -38.05
N MET A 47 -23.54 -10.29 -37.43
CA MET A 47 -23.93 -9.55 -36.22
C MET A 47 -23.10 -10.04 -35.04
N SER A 48 -21.95 -9.41 -34.82
CA SER A 48 -21.20 -9.58 -33.57
C SER A 48 -22.06 -9.12 -32.40
N ALA A 49 -22.28 -10.00 -31.41
CA ALA A 49 -22.86 -9.61 -30.13
C ALA A 49 -22.09 -8.41 -29.53
N PRO A 50 -22.75 -7.51 -28.77
CA PRO A 50 -22.09 -6.35 -28.18
C PRO A 50 -20.90 -6.81 -27.33
N GLY A 51 -19.70 -6.47 -27.76
CA GLY A 51 -18.47 -6.94 -27.14
C GLY A 51 -18.39 -6.46 -25.70
N LEU A 52 -18.33 -7.42 -24.75
CA LEU A 52 -18.08 -7.14 -23.35
C LEU A 52 -16.87 -6.18 -23.23
N PRO A 53 -16.98 -5.09 -22.44
CA PRO A 53 -15.93 -4.09 -22.37
C PRO A 53 -14.66 -4.74 -21.84
N LYS A 54 -13.64 -4.87 -22.70
CA LYS A 54 -12.30 -5.33 -22.28
C LYS A 54 -11.77 -4.40 -21.18
N MET A 55 -11.05 -4.95 -20.20
CA MET A 55 -10.60 -4.19 -19.05
C MET A 55 -9.94 -2.87 -19.50
N PRO A 56 -10.46 -1.72 -19.06
CA PRO A 56 -9.91 -0.44 -19.43
C PRO A 56 -8.44 -0.38 -18.99
N ARG A 57 -7.60 0.36 -19.74
CA ARG A 57 -6.16 0.51 -19.43
C ARG A 57 -5.99 0.86 -17.95
N SER A 58 -4.93 0.38 -17.29
CA SER A 58 -4.74 0.57 -15.84
C SER A 58 -4.87 2.05 -15.41
N ALA A 59 -4.43 2.97 -16.27
CA ALA A 59 -4.69 4.41 -16.20
C ALA A 59 -6.17 4.80 -16.00
N HIS A 60 -7.09 4.22 -16.77
CA HIS A 60 -8.52 4.52 -16.71
C HIS A 60 -9.20 3.94 -15.46
N LEU A 61 -8.81 2.74 -14.99
CA LEU A 61 -9.28 2.26 -13.69
C LEU A 61 -8.85 3.23 -12.59
N LEU A 62 -7.56 3.57 -12.56
CA LEU A 62 -6.98 4.48 -11.59
C LEU A 62 -7.66 5.85 -11.61
N ARG A 63 -7.81 6.46 -12.80
CA ARG A 63 -8.53 7.73 -13.02
C ARG A 63 -9.99 7.66 -12.60
N ASN A 64 -10.71 6.57 -12.87
CA ASN A 64 -12.13 6.46 -12.51
C ASN A 64 -12.32 6.27 -11.00
N CYS A 65 -11.50 5.43 -10.35
CA CYS A 65 -11.49 5.29 -8.90
C CYS A 65 -11.11 6.60 -8.20
N ALA A 66 -10.08 7.29 -8.70
CA ALA A 66 -9.71 8.63 -8.26
C ALA A 66 -10.87 9.64 -8.42
N LEU A 67 -11.46 9.77 -9.61
CA LEU A 67 -12.56 10.71 -9.84
C LEU A 67 -13.75 10.47 -8.89
N ALA A 68 -14.00 9.22 -8.47
CA ALA A 68 -15.05 8.91 -7.49
C ALA A 68 -14.62 9.09 -6.02
N LEU A 69 -13.35 8.91 -5.68
CA LEU A 69 -12.81 9.34 -4.38
C LEU A 69 -12.97 10.87 -4.21
N PHE A 70 -12.60 11.65 -5.24
CA PHE A 70 -12.85 13.09 -5.27
C PHE A 70 -14.35 13.43 -5.25
N ALA A 71 -15.17 12.73 -6.04
CA ALA A 71 -16.62 12.96 -6.04
C ALA A 71 -17.25 12.59 -4.69
N GLY A 72 -16.76 11.59 -3.96
CA GLY A 72 -17.21 11.27 -2.60
C GLY A 72 -16.85 12.36 -1.58
N LEU A 73 -15.65 12.91 -1.69
CA LEU A 73 -15.22 14.05 -0.87
C LEU A 73 -16.06 15.30 -1.17
N ALA A 74 -16.40 15.55 -2.44
CA ALA A 74 -17.16 16.72 -2.87
C ALA A 74 -18.70 16.61 -2.69
N LEU A 75 -19.31 15.46 -2.96
CA LEU A 75 -20.77 15.28 -2.91
C LEU A 75 -21.31 15.34 -1.47
N ASN A 76 -20.51 14.91 -0.49
CA ASN A 76 -20.84 15.07 0.93
C ASN A 76 -20.85 16.54 1.39
N VAL A 77 -20.21 17.46 0.66
CA VAL A 77 -20.34 18.91 0.91
C VAL A 77 -21.71 19.41 0.43
N THR A 78 -22.16 18.94 -0.73
CA THR A 78 -23.44 19.38 -1.32
C THR A 78 -24.69 18.86 -0.61
N SER A 79 -24.64 17.66 0.00
CA SER A 79 -25.77 17.10 0.74
C SER A 79 -26.04 17.82 2.07
N VAL A 80 -25.00 18.29 2.76
CA VAL A 80 -25.13 19.05 4.01
C VAL A 80 -25.67 20.46 3.75
N GLY A 81 -25.27 21.10 2.64
CA GLY A 81 -25.73 22.46 2.29
C GLY A 81 -27.25 22.62 2.15
N PHE A 82 -27.98 21.56 1.76
CA PHE A 82 -29.44 21.57 1.71
C PHE A 82 -30.12 21.26 3.05
N ALA A 83 -29.43 20.63 4.00
CA ALA A 83 -30.01 20.25 5.29
C ALA A 83 -30.15 21.44 6.27
N SER A 84 -29.37 22.51 6.10
CA SER A 84 -29.38 23.68 7.00
C SER A 84 -30.34 24.82 6.60
N PHE A 85 -31.07 24.70 5.49
CA PHE A 85 -32.01 25.73 5.01
C PHE A 85 -33.47 25.24 5.00
N GLY A 86 -34.02 24.88 6.17
CA GLY A 86 -35.39 24.38 6.21
C GLY A 86 -36.01 24.08 7.57
N SER A 87 -36.15 25.09 8.46
CA SER A 87 -37.30 25.26 9.39
C SER A 87 -37.07 26.41 10.37
N SER A 88 -37.75 27.54 10.16
CA SER A 88 -37.87 28.62 11.15
C SER A 88 -39.30 28.70 11.67
N SER A 89 -39.44 28.92 12.98
CA SER A 89 -40.67 29.22 13.72
C SER A 89 -41.83 28.21 13.65
N LEU A 90 -42.17 27.61 14.81
CA LEU A 90 -43.43 27.87 15.54
C LEU A 90 -43.72 26.74 16.54
N PHE A 91 -43.59 27.02 17.84
CA PHE A 91 -44.67 26.84 18.83
C PHE A 91 -44.28 27.52 20.15
N ALA A 92 -45.27 27.93 20.95
CA ALA A 92 -45.05 28.75 22.14
C ALA A 92 -45.65 28.11 23.41
N GLY A 93 -44.96 28.34 24.53
CA GLY A 93 -45.56 28.36 25.86
C GLY A 93 -45.49 27.07 26.69
N SER A 94 -44.71 27.11 27.77
CA SER A 94 -45.32 27.11 29.12
C SER A 94 -44.35 27.69 30.16
N ARG A 95 -44.84 27.96 31.37
CA ARG A 95 -44.08 28.50 32.51
C ARG A 95 -43.62 27.39 33.46
N SER A 96 -42.46 27.59 34.06
CA SER A 96 -42.32 27.47 35.51
C SER A 96 -41.19 28.39 36.01
N GLN A 97 -41.31 28.87 37.25
CA GLN A 97 -40.28 29.65 37.94
C GLN A 97 -39.81 28.88 39.17
N THR A 98 -38.51 28.90 39.44
CA THR A 98 -37.97 28.77 40.80
C THR A 98 -36.73 29.65 40.94
N ARG A 99 -36.38 30.03 42.17
CA ARG A 99 -35.43 31.14 42.45
C ARG A 99 -34.19 30.68 43.22
N LEU A 100 -33.11 31.44 43.01
CA LEU A 100 -32.10 31.87 43.99
C LEU A 100 -31.50 30.81 44.94
N ALA A 101 -30.19 30.62 44.82
CA ALA A 101 -29.26 30.85 45.92
C ALA A 101 -27.88 31.24 45.37
N SER A 102 -27.06 31.89 46.19
CA SER A 102 -25.72 32.36 45.84
C SER A 102 -24.65 31.83 46.80
N SER A 103 -23.39 32.16 46.53
CA SER A 103 -22.18 32.00 47.36
C SER A 103 -21.36 30.70 47.23
N ALA A 104 -20.06 30.91 47.44
CA ALA A 104 -18.94 29.98 47.51
C ALA A 104 -18.04 30.47 48.69
N PRO A 105 -16.86 29.91 49.01
CA PRO A 105 -16.18 28.77 48.40
C PRO A 105 -15.64 27.73 49.41
N GLY A 106 -14.95 26.69 48.91
CA GLY A 106 -13.76 26.16 49.59
C GLY A 106 -13.71 24.65 49.88
N ARG A 107 -12.69 24.01 49.30
CA ARG A 107 -11.82 23.02 49.98
C ARG A 107 -10.50 22.88 49.22
N ARG A 108 -9.39 22.74 49.95
CA ARG A 108 -8.06 22.43 49.40
C ARG A 108 -7.87 20.92 49.38
N LEU A 109 -7.04 20.42 48.48
CA LEU A 109 -6.18 19.26 48.73
C LEU A 109 -4.73 19.73 48.58
N ASP A 110 -3.85 19.27 49.47
CA ASP A 110 -2.42 19.59 49.44
C ASP A 110 -1.64 18.65 48.50
N TRP A 111 -0.58 19.18 47.88
CA TRP A 111 0.46 18.39 47.23
C TRP A 111 1.83 18.84 47.80
N ARG A 112 2.48 17.95 48.56
CA ARG A 112 3.80 18.08 49.20
C ARG A 112 4.06 16.77 49.98
N THR A 113 5.24 16.16 50.00
CA THR A 113 6.51 16.46 49.29
C THR A 113 7.37 15.19 49.24
N SER A 114 8.14 14.99 48.16
CA SER A 114 9.32 14.12 48.19
C SER A 114 10.31 14.47 47.08
N GLN A 115 11.11 15.52 47.29
CA GLN A 115 12.37 15.68 46.55
C GLN A 115 13.42 14.77 47.18
N GLN A 116 14.12 13.97 46.38
CA GLN A 116 15.41 13.39 46.76
C GLN A 116 16.36 13.36 45.55
N VAL A 117 17.22 14.39 45.52
CA VAL A 117 18.65 14.38 45.16
C VAL A 117 19.15 13.22 44.28
N ALA A 118 19.58 13.55 43.06
CA ALA A 118 20.51 12.72 42.28
C ALA A 118 21.95 12.90 42.80
N PRO A 119 22.82 11.89 42.58
CA PRO A 119 24.05 12.23 41.85
C PRO A 119 24.49 11.18 40.81
N ASP A 120 25.06 11.69 39.72
CA ASP A 120 26.16 11.15 38.89
C ASP A 120 26.45 9.63 38.87
N GLY A 121 26.15 9.00 37.74
CA GLY A 121 26.58 7.64 37.39
C GLY A 121 26.44 7.36 35.90
N MET A 122 27.50 7.58 35.13
CA MET A 122 27.58 7.27 33.68
C MET A 122 27.91 5.78 33.45
N ASP A 123 27.03 4.89 33.92
CA ASP A 123 27.12 3.44 33.63
C ASP A 123 26.25 3.08 32.40
N GLY A 124 26.79 2.25 31.51
CA GLY A 124 26.36 2.21 30.12
C GLY A 124 25.26 1.21 29.75
N LEU A 125 24.66 1.47 28.58
CA LEU A 125 24.05 0.45 27.69
C LEU A 125 22.92 -0.43 28.27
N ALA A 126 21.97 0.18 29.00
CA ALA A 126 20.70 -0.46 29.39
C ALA A 126 19.72 -0.75 28.20
N VAL A 127 20.21 -0.88 26.97
CA VAL A 127 19.42 -1.20 25.77
C VAL A 127 18.84 -2.62 25.84
N GLN A 128 19.58 -3.56 26.45
CA GLN A 128 19.19 -4.97 26.52
C GLN A 128 17.90 -5.21 27.32
N GLY A 129 17.75 -4.56 28.48
CA GLY A 129 16.65 -4.82 29.43
C GLY A 129 15.33 -4.14 29.09
N LEU A 130 15.37 -3.04 28.33
CA LEU A 130 14.18 -2.30 27.93
C LEU A 130 13.35 -3.08 26.90
N LEU A 131 14.03 -3.78 25.98
CA LEU A 131 13.40 -4.46 24.84
C LEU A 131 12.49 -5.62 25.29
N ASP A 132 13.01 -6.60 26.03
CA ASP A 132 12.23 -7.80 26.38
C ASP A 132 10.96 -7.47 27.17
N SER A 133 11.05 -6.54 28.13
CA SER A 133 9.90 -6.14 28.95
C SER A 133 8.88 -5.33 28.17
N SER A 134 9.31 -4.30 27.41
CA SER A 134 8.39 -3.43 26.66
C SER A 134 7.75 -4.13 25.45
N LEU A 135 8.49 -5.03 24.80
CA LEU A 135 7.98 -5.82 23.67
C LEU A 135 6.85 -6.73 24.15
N LEU A 136 7.07 -7.51 25.21
CA LEU A 136 6.06 -8.42 25.76
C LEU A 136 4.83 -7.67 26.30
N THR A 137 4.99 -6.53 26.98
CA THR A 137 3.83 -5.72 27.40
C THR A 137 3.09 -5.10 26.22
N SER A 138 3.79 -4.68 25.16
CA SER A 138 3.12 -4.11 23.96
C SER A 138 2.34 -5.16 23.17
N PHE A 139 2.84 -6.40 23.08
CA PHE A 139 2.08 -7.51 22.51
C PHE A 139 0.84 -7.84 23.36
N ALA A 140 0.96 -7.76 24.69
CA ALA A 140 -0.17 -7.95 25.61
C ALA A 140 -1.20 -6.81 25.52
N ASP A 141 -0.78 -5.54 25.44
CA ASP A 141 -1.66 -4.38 25.25
C ASP A 141 -2.41 -4.43 23.91
N GLN A 142 -1.73 -4.86 22.84
CA GLN A 142 -2.40 -5.14 21.56
C GLN A 142 -3.40 -6.29 21.69
N ALA A 143 -3.05 -7.38 22.37
CA ALA A 143 -3.96 -8.51 22.63
C ALA A 143 -5.11 -8.16 23.59
N GLY A 144 -4.99 -7.07 24.37
CA GLY A 144 -6.05 -6.54 25.24
C GLY A 144 -7.16 -5.79 24.51
N ASN A 145 -7.03 -5.56 23.20
CA ASN A 145 -8.01 -4.85 22.37
C ASN A 145 -8.39 -5.69 21.14
N ILE A 146 -9.69 -5.74 20.80
CA ILE A 146 -10.21 -6.44 19.62
C ILE A 146 -9.46 -6.08 18.32
N ASN A 147 -8.98 -4.84 18.19
CA ASN A 147 -8.20 -4.41 17.03
C ASN A 147 -6.88 -5.19 16.90
N GLY A 148 -6.11 -5.33 17.98
CA GLY A 148 -4.86 -6.08 17.97
C GLY A 148 -5.08 -7.59 17.88
N ILE A 149 -6.13 -8.12 18.52
CA ILE A 149 -6.56 -9.52 18.34
C ILE A 149 -6.83 -9.84 16.86
N LEU A 150 -7.56 -8.97 16.15
CA LEU A 150 -7.86 -9.14 14.73
C LEU A 150 -6.60 -9.05 13.86
N PHE A 151 -5.70 -8.09 14.11
CA PHE A 151 -4.43 -7.99 13.38
C PHE A 151 -3.53 -9.20 13.62
N GLN A 152 -3.29 -9.59 14.88
CA GLN A 152 -2.46 -10.76 15.23
C GLN A 152 -3.07 -12.05 14.68
N GLY A 153 -4.39 -12.23 14.83
CA GLY A 153 -5.14 -13.37 14.28
C GLY A 153 -5.16 -13.43 12.75
N SER A 154 -4.86 -12.34 12.05
CA SER A 154 -4.76 -12.32 10.58
C SER A 154 -3.43 -12.88 10.05
N LEU A 155 -2.38 -12.96 10.88
CA LEU A 155 -1.04 -13.38 10.46
C LEU A 155 -0.98 -14.83 9.97
N PRO A 156 -1.58 -15.84 10.66
CA PRO A 156 -1.61 -17.22 10.15
C PRO A 156 -2.26 -17.33 8.76
N ALA A 157 -3.30 -16.54 8.50
CA ALA A 157 -3.92 -16.48 7.19
C ALA A 157 -2.98 -15.84 6.14
N TYR A 158 -2.25 -14.78 6.49
CA TYR A 158 -1.26 -14.18 5.59
C TYR A 158 -0.09 -15.12 5.27
N LEU A 159 0.36 -15.91 6.25
CA LEU A 159 1.40 -16.92 6.05
C LEU A 159 0.92 -18.07 5.14
N LEU A 160 -0.34 -18.51 5.28
CA LEU A 160 -0.96 -19.46 4.35
C LEU A 160 -1.10 -18.87 2.93
N PHE A 161 -1.48 -17.58 2.83
CA PHE A 161 -1.51 -16.85 1.56
C PHE A 161 -0.15 -16.90 0.84
N LEU A 162 0.94 -16.55 1.53
CA LEU A 162 2.29 -16.59 0.99
C LEU A 162 2.74 -18.01 0.64
N TYR A 163 2.46 -19.00 1.51
CA TYR A 163 2.79 -20.41 1.27
C TYR A 163 2.13 -20.93 -0.01
N PHE A 164 0.82 -20.72 -0.19
CA PHE A 164 0.16 -21.17 -1.41
C PHE A 164 0.54 -20.32 -2.63
N LEU A 165 0.90 -19.04 -2.46
CA LEU A 165 1.37 -18.19 -3.55
C LEU A 165 2.75 -18.62 -4.09
N SER A 166 3.63 -19.10 -3.21
CA SER A 166 5.01 -19.53 -3.55
C SER A 166 5.09 -20.89 -4.26
N TYR A 167 3.98 -21.64 -4.35
CA TYR A 167 3.96 -22.93 -5.03
C TYR A 167 4.45 -22.79 -6.48
N LYS A 168 5.51 -23.55 -6.82
CA LYS A 168 6.25 -23.46 -8.10
C LYS A 168 5.33 -23.49 -9.33
N GLY A 169 4.26 -24.30 -9.30
CA GLY A 169 3.29 -24.42 -10.40
C GLY A 169 2.47 -23.15 -10.69
N ASN A 170 2.43 -22.17 -9.77
CA ASN A 170 1.71 -20.91 -9.97
C ASN A 170 2.37 -19.98 -10.98
N ASN A 171 3.67 -20.15 -11.24
CA ASN A 171 4.48 -19.24 -12.01
C ASN A 171 4.38 -17.78 -11.52
N THR A 172 4.34 -17.55 -10.20
CA THR A 172 4.22 -16.20 -9.62
C THR A 172 5.47 -15.36 -9.96
N PRO A 173 5.34 -14.10 -10.43
CA PRO A 173 6.51 -13.26 -10.70
C PRO A 173 7.35 -13.03 -9.42
N PRO A 174 8.68 -13.23 -9.43
CA PRO A 174 9.47 -13.29 -8.20
C PRO A 174 9.53 -11.97 -7.42
N LEU A 175 9.48 -10.82 -8.09
CA LEU A 175 9.39 -9.51 -7.44
C LEU A 175 7.98 -9.26 -6.87
N THR A 176 6.94 -9.85 -7.46
CA THR A 176 5.57 -9.82 -6.91
C THR A 176 5.46 -10.67 -5.65
N PHE A 177 5.95 -11.91 -5.68
CA PHE A 177 6.00 -12.74 -4.47
C PHE A 177 6.85 -12.09 -3.38
N PHE A 178 8.04 -11.58 -3.73
CA PHE A 178 8.90 -10.89 -2.78
C PHE A 178 8.23 -9.62 -2.21
N GLY A 179 7.50 -8.85 -3.03
CA GLY A 179 6.72 -7.70 -2.58
C GLY A 179 5.71 -8.09 -1.50
N PHE A 180 4.88 -9.10 -1.75
CA PHE A 180 3.96 -9.63 -0.72
C PHE A 180 4.71 -10.16 0.52
N ALA A 181 5.84 -10.84 0.38
CA ALA A 181 6.64 -11.29 1.53
C ALA A 181 7.23 -10.10 2.33
N PHE A 182 7.59 -9.00 1.67
CA PHE A 182 8.11 -7.78 2.29
C PHE A 182 7.06 -7.04 3.13
N LEU A 183 5.76 -7.28 2.92
CA LEU A 183 4.70 -6.76 3.81
C LEU A 183 4.91 -7.23 5.26
N LEU A 184 5.47 -8.43 5.47
CA LEU A 184 5.82 -8.90 6.81
C LEU A 184 6.86 -8.01 7.49
N VAL A 185 7.80 -7.41 6.74
CA VAL A 185 8.80 -6.49 7.27
C VAL A 185 8.14 -5.21 7.78
N PHE A 186 7.16 -4.67 7.05
CA PHE A 186 6.31 -3.58 7.52
C PHE A 186 5.55 -3.94 8.81
N VAL A 187 4.93 -5.13 8.86
CA VAL A 187 4.22 -5.61 10.06
C VAL A 187 5.18 -5.79 11.25
N PHE A 188 6.38 -6.32 11.04
CA PHE A 188 7.37 -6.46 12.12
C PHE A 188 7.93 -5.13 12.60
N LEU A 189 8.00 -4.09 11.76
CA LEU A 189 8.52 -2.78 12.15
C LEU A 189 7.47 -1.83 12.74
N THR A 190 6.18 -2.00 12.43
CA THR A 190 5.11 -1.25 13.10
C THR A 190 4.99 -1.61 14.60
N ILE A 191 5.51 -2.75 15.03
CA ILE A 191 5.57 -3.16 16.44
C ILE A 191 6.52 -2.25 17.25
N PRO A 192 7.85 -2.17 16.99
CA PRO A 192 8.74 -1.25 17.69
C PRO A 192 8.39 0.22 17.44
N ALA A 193 7.86 0.57 16.27
CA ALA A 193 7.32 1.91 16.02
C ALA A 193 6.17 2.25 17.00
N GLY A 194 5.22 1.33 17.18
CA GLY A 194 4.14 1.46 18.17
C GLY A 194 4.65 1.49 19.62
N ILE A 195 5.69 0.72 19.95
CA ILE A 195 6.36 0.78 21.26
C ILE A 195 6.95 2.18 21.49
N ILE A 196 7.68 2.74 20.51
CA ILE A 196 8.27 4.08 20.60
C ILE A 196 7.17 5.12 20.86
N SER A 197 6.11 5.13 20.04
CA SER A 197 4.98 6.04 20.21
C SER A 197 4.33 5.92 21.59
N LYS A 198 4.06 4.68 22.04
CA LYS A 198 3.32 4.44 23.28
C LYS A 198 4.14 4.69 24.55
N SER A 199 5.42 4.31 24.54
CA SER A 199 6.32 4.44 25.71
C SER A 199 6.93 5.83 25.85
N THR A 200 7.21 6.53 24.74
CA THR A 200 7.81 7.88 24.76
C THR A 200 6.76 8.97 24.88
N TYR A 201 5.65 8.86 24.13
CA TYR A 201 4.67 9.93 23.99
C TYR A 201 3.30 9.60 24.62
N GLY A 202 3.05 8.34 25.00
CA GLY A 202 1.78 7.87 25.55
C GLY A 202 0.67 7.64 24.51
N LEU A 203 0.91 8.01 23.25
CA LEU A 203 -0.05 8.02 22.14
C LEU A 203 -0.15 6.66 21.41
N ILE A 204 -1.05 6.56 20.42
CA ILE A 204 -1.00 5.48 19.43
C ILE A 204 -0.06 5.85 18.28
N LEU A 205 0.40 4.85 17.52
CA LEU A 205 1.30 5.05 16.38
C LEU A 205 0.75 6.10 15.39
N ALA A 206 -0.55 6.01 15.08
CA ALA A 206 -1.26 6.90 14.17
C ALA A 206 -1.21 8.40 14.52
N ASP A 207 -0.95 8.79 15.77
CA ASP A 207 -0.81 10.19 16.20
C ASP A 207 0.64 10.72 16.08
N SER A 208 1.61 9.84 15.85
CA SER A 208 3.05 10.16 15.86
C SER A 208 3.60 10.30 14.44
N ASP A 209 3.37 11.43 13.77
CA ASP A 209 3.51 11.58 12.30
C ASP A 209 4.84 11.06 11.73
N TRP A 210 6.00 11.46 12.28
CA TRP A 210 7.30 10.95 11.80
C TRP A 210 7.49 9.44 11.99
N VAL A 211 6.97 8.88 13.09
CA VAL A 211 7.07 7.44 13.40
C VAL A 211 6.16 6.65 12.47
N HIS A 212 4.93 7.14 12.29
CA HIS A 212 3.88 6.56 11.45
C HIS A 212 4.27 6.55 9.97
N GLY A 213 4.58 7.73 9.40
CA GLY A 213 4.95 7.85 7.99
C GLY A 213 6.23 7.11 7.64
N SER A 214 7.20 7.06 8.57
CA SER A 214 8.41 6.23 8.39
C SER A 214 8.05 4.75 8.29
N ALA A 215 7.17 4.22 9.16
CA ALA A 215 6.75 2.83 9.11
C ALA A 215 5.90 2.52 7.87
N GLU A 216 4.87 3.31 7.57
CA GLU A 216 3.93 3.04 6.47
C GLU A 216 4.58 3.17 5.07
N SER A 217 5.65 3.95 4.92
CA SER A 217 6.41 4.03 3.67
C SER A 217 6.96 2.67 3.17
N LEU A 218 7.09 1.67 4.04
CA LEU A 218 7.44 0.29 3.67
C LEU A 218 6.29 -0.44 2.94
N LEU A 219 5.04 -0.03 3.17
CA LEU A 219 3.87 -0.54 2.45
C LEU A 219 3.79 0.03 1.03
N THR A 220 4.27 1.26 0.82
CA THR A 220 4.53 1.82 -0.53
C THR A 220 5.60 1.00 -1.26
N CYS A 221 6.72 0.68 -0.60
CA CYS A 221 7.77 -0.19 -1.16
C CYS A 221 7.23 -1.59 -1.53
N THR A 222 6.41 -2.17 -0.66
CA THR A 222 5.68 -3.44 -0.88
C THR A 222 4.86 -3.39 -2.17
N ASN A 223 3.99 -2.38 -2.31
CA ASN A 223 3.07 -2.28 -3.44
C ASN A 223 3.78 -1.96 -4.76
N ILE A 224 4.85 -1.14 -4.74
CA ILE A 224 5.71 -0.90 -5.90
C ILE A 224 6.32 -2.22 -6.41
N MET A 225 6.84 -3.07 -5.51
CA MET A 225 7.39 -4.39 -5.92
C MET A 225 6.33 -5.30 -6.52
N ILE A 226 5.11 -5.33 -5.95
CA ILE A 226 3.97 -6.09 -6.50
C ILE A 226 3.61 -5.61 -7.91
N VAL A 227 3.50 -4.29 -8.10
CA VAL A 227 3.17 -3.66 -9.40
C VAL A 227 4.27 -3.91 -10.44
N LEU A 228 5.55 -3.73 -10.08
CA LEU A 228 6.66 -3.93 -11.02
C LEU A 228 6.81 -5.40 -11.43
N GLY A 229 6.67 -6.34 -10.50
CA GLY A 229 6.75 -7.78 -10.79
C GLY A 229 5.71 -8.25 -11.81
N PHE A 230 4.44 -7.92 -11.60
CA PHE A 230 3.37 -8.25 -12.55
C PHE A 230 3.55 -7.51 -13.89
N ARG A 231 4.00 -6.25 -13.87
CA ARG A 231 4.28 -5.50 -15.11
C ARG A 231 5.43 -6.11 -15.91
N GLY A 232 6.51 -6.54 -15.26
CA GLY A 232 7.61 -7.25 -15.91
C GLY A 232 7.11 -8.48 -16.65
N ALA A 233 6.40 -9.36 -15.93
CA ALA A 233 5.80 -10.56 -16.51
C ALA A 233 4.87 -10.26 -17.70
N LEU A 234 3.90 -9.35 -17.52
CA LEU A 234 2.92 -9.00 -18.56
C LEU A 234 3.52 -8.28 -19.78
N THR A 235 4.75 -7.77 -19.68
CA THR A 235 5.47 -7.08 -20.78
C THR A 235 6.66 -7.90 -21.33
N GLY A 236 6.81 -9.17 -20.96
CA GLY A 236 7.92 -10.02 -21.43
C GLY A 236 9.30 -9.61 -20.88
N ASN A 237 9.34 -8.78 -19.83
CA ASN A 237 10.56 -8.28 -19.22
C ASN A 237 10.88 -9.06 -17.93
N ALA A 238 11.73 -10.09 -18.05
CA ALA A 238 12.17 -10.93 -16.93
C ALA A 238 13.00 -10.15 -15.90
N ASP A 239 13.90 -9.27 -16.35
CA ASP A 239 14.75 -8.44 -15.48
C ASP A 239 13.92 -7.51 -14.57
N LEU A 240 12.72 -7.12 -15.00
CA LEU A 240 11.76 -6.37 -14.19
C LEU A 240 10.88 -7.29 -13.32
N ALA A 241 10.55 -8.49 -13.81
CA ALA A 241 9.77 -9.48 -13.07
C ALA A 241 10.53 -10.04 -11.84
N ASP A 242 11.86 -10.06 -11.88
CA ASP A 242 12.75 -10.54 -10.80
C ASP A 242 13.84 -9.50 -10.42
N ASN A 243 13.47 -8.23 -10.31
CA ASN A 243 14.46 -7.16 -10.19
C ASN A 243 15.16 -7.08 -8.81
N GLY A 244 16.38 -7.62 -8.72
CA GLY A 244 17.22 -7.53 -7.52
C GLY A 244 17.56 -6.10 -7.08
N THR A 245 17.70 -5.14 -8.00
CA THR A 245 17.98 -3.74 -7.65
C THR A 245 16.82 -3.09 -6.90
N VAL A 246 15.57 -3.36 -7.30
CA VAL A 246 14.38 -2.88 -6.57
C VAL A 246 14.33 -3.46 -5.15
N ARG A 247 14.65 -4.76 -4.96
CA ARG A 247 14.74 -5.37 -3.62
C ARG A 247 15.80 -4.68 -2.76
N ASN A 248 16.98 -4.41 -3.33
CA ASN A 248 18.07 -3.73 -2.62
C ASN A 248 17.70 -2.28 -2.24
N ILE A 249 16.95 -1.57 -3.08
CA ILE A 249 16.41 -0.24 -2.75
C ILE A 249 15.41 -0.33 -1.59
N ALA A 250 14.51 -1.31 -1.58
CA ALA A 250 13.56 -1.53 -0.48
C ALA A 250 14.27 -1.85 0.85
N PHE A 251 15.34 -2.66 0.83
CA PHE A 251 16.18 -2.90 2.02
C PHE A 251 17.01 -1.69 2.45
N GLY A 252 17.50 -0.88 1.50
CA GLY A 252 18.16 0.39 1.81
C GLY A 252 17.22 1.40 2.48
N TRP A 253 15.96 1.45 2.02
CA TRP A 253 14.91 2.25 2.63
C TRP A 253 14.52 1.73 4.02
N LEU A 254 14.39 0.41 4.20
CA LEU A 254 14.21 -0.22 5.51
C LEU A 254 15.32 0.19 6.51
N ALA A 255 16.59 0.15 6.07
CA ALA A 255 17.71 0.57 6.92
C ALA A 255 17.64 2.06 7.29
N ALA A 256 17.19 2.92 6.37
CA ALA A 256 16.96 4.34 6.64
C ALA A 256 15.80 4.56 7.64
N VAL A 257 14.70 3.81 7.53
CA VAL A 257 13.58 3.85 8.48
C VAL A 257 14.03 3.38 9.88
N ILE A 258 14.74 2.26 9.97
CA ILE A 258 15.28 1.74 11.26
C ILE A 258 16.24 2.77 11.89
N LEU A 259 17.14 3.36 11.11
CA LEU A 259 18.04 4.41 11.58
C LEU A 259 17.29 5.67 12.04
N THR A 260 16.23 6.05 11.33
CA THR A 260 15.36 7.19 11.71
C THR A 260 14.66 6.93 13.03
N LEU A 261 14.06 5.74 13.22
CA LEU A 261 13.43 5.33 14.47
C LEU A 261 14.43 5.29 15.64
N ALA A 262 15.65 4.82 15.40
CA ALA A 262 16.70 4.74 16.43
C ALA A 262 17.32 6.10 16.79
N ALA A 263 17.45 7.03 15.83
CA ALA A 263 18.13 8.31 16.02
C ALA A 263 17.18 9.50 16.30
N GLY A 264 15.91 9.43 15.89
CA GLY A 264 14.95 10.53 15.94
C GLY A 264 14.87 11.21 17.31
N ILE A 265 14.68 10.43 18.37
CA ILE A 265 14.65 10.93 19.75
C ILE A 265 16.06 11.29 20.26
N PRO A 266 17.06 10.37 20.34
CA PRO A 266 18.32 10.65 21.05
C PRO A 266 19.32 11.56 20.30
N VAL A 267 19.18 11.73 18.98
CA VAL A 267 20.08 12.55 18.16
C VAL A 267 19.41 13.83 17.67
N PHE A 268 18.14 13.75 17.27
CA PHE A 268 17.42 14.89 16.66
C PHE A 268 16.34 15.52 17.56
N GLY A 269 16.07 14.95 18.74
CA GLY A 269 15.09 15.50 19.70
C GLY A 269 13.64 15.46 19.22
N PHE A 270 13.29 14.52 18.34
CA PHE A 270 11.94 14.46 17.75
C PHE A 270 10.84 14.22 18.80
N GLU A 271 9.87 15.14 18.83
CA GLU A 271 8.59 15.00 19.50
C GLU A 271 7.59 14.16 18.66
N ALA A 272 6.47 13.73 19.26
CA ALA A 272 5.47 12.91 18.58
C ALA A 272 4.99 13.48 17.23
N HIS A 273 4.65 14.76 17.24
CA HIS A 273 4.09 15.49 16.10
C HIS A 273 5.17 16.16 15.24
N THR A 274 6.44 15.72 15.35
CA THR A 274 7.47 16.13 14.39
C THR A 274 7.03 15.70 12.99
N PRO A 275 6.99 16.60 12.00
CA PRO A 275 6.54 16.24 10.65
C PRO A 275 7.45 15.22 9.97
N PHE A 276 6.87 14.16 9.40
CA PHE A 276 7.58 13.17 8.59
C PHE A 276 8.30 13.84 7.42
N LEU A 277 9.57 13.45 7.19
CA LEU A 277 10.50 14.11 6.26
C LEU A 277 10.51 15.64 6.39
N SER A 278 10.43 16.14 7.63
CA SER A 278 10.37 17.58 7.98
C SER A 278 9.22 18.34 7.31
N GLY A 279 8.13 17.64 6.92
CA GLY A 279 6.96 18.26 6.31
C GLY A 279 7.19 18.73 4.87
N LEU A 280 8.15 18.12 4.15
CA LEU A 280 8.51 18.48 2.77
C LEU A 280 7.28 18.63 1.86
N GLY A 281 7.09 19.83 1.31
CA GLY A 281 5.95 20.17 0.45
C GLY A 281 4.76 20.82 1.17
N ALA A 282 4.83 21.04 2.49
CA ALA A 282 3.85 21.85 3.20
C ALA A 282 3.78 23.29 2.63
N LEU A 283 2.56 23.77 2.43
CA LEU A 283 2.22 25.14 2.04
C LEU A 283 1.72 25.92 3.27
N ASP A 284 2.16 27.16 3.42
CA ASP A 284 1.56 28.08 4.40
C ASP A 284 0.20 28.56 3.88
N MET A 285 -0.87 28.07 4.52
CA MET A 285 -2.26 28.42 4.24
C MET A 285 -2.86 29.36 5.30
N GLY A 286 -2.08 29.79 6.31
CA GLY A 286 -2.56 30.64 7.41
C GLY A 286 -3.57 29.98 8.38
N SER A 287 -3.89 28.70 8.19
CA SER A 287 -4.82 27.93 9.02
C SER A 287 -4.09 27.10 10.07
N SER A 288 -4.51 27.16 11.34
CA SER A 288 -4.02 26.27 12.39
C SER A 288 -4.48 24.83 12.17
N GLU A 289 -3.55 23.90 12.04
CA GLU A 289 -3.84 22.47 11.88
C GLU A 289 -4.12 21.79 13.24
N PRO A 290 -5.00 20.78 13.32
CA PRO A 290 -5.12 19.93 14.50
C PRO A 290 -3.83 19.16 14.80
N VAL A 291 -3.59 18.84 16.07
CA VAL A 291 -2.35 18.19 16.52
C VAL A 291 -2.10 16.81 15.88
N ASN A 292 -3.17 16.11 15.48
CA ASN A 292 -3.11 14.81 14.78
C ASN A 292 -3.09 14.94 13.24
N ALA A 293 -2.89 16.13 12.67
CA ALA A 293 -2.88 16.31 11.22
C ALA A 293 -1.59 15.75 10.60
N LEU A 294 -1.72 14.77 9.70
CA LEU A 294 -0.57 14.18 9.02
C LEU A 294 0.15 15.20 8.13
N SER A 295 1.47 15.05 7.98
CA SER A 295 2.26 15.90 7.08
C SER A 295 2.06 15.51 5.60
N ILE A 296 2.38 16.42 4.67
CA ILE A 296 2.30 16.16 3.21
C ILE A 296 3.05 14.88 2.79
N PRO A 297 4.29 14.60 3.25
CA PRO A 297 4.98 13.35 2.94
C PRO A 297 4.24 12.09 3.43
N ASN A 298 3.53 12.17 4.56
CA ASN A 298 2.77 11.04 5.09
C ASN A 298 1.45 10.84 4.32
N TRP A 299 0.76 11.93 3.97
CA TRP A 299 -0.38 11.88 3.03
C TRP A 299 -0.01 11.34 1.64
N ILE A 300 1.21 11.63 1.16
CA ILE A 300 1.76 11.03 -0.07
C ILE A 300 1.89 9.51 0.09
N VAL A 301 2.47 9.01 1.18
CA VAL A 301 2.59 7.56 1.47
C VAL A 301 1.21 6.89 1.47
N HIS A 302 0.21 7.46 2.15
CA HIS A 302 -1.14 6.92 2.22
C HIS A 302 -1.80 6.79 0.83
N TRP A 303 -1.81 7.89 0.06
CA TRP A 303 -2.48 7.91 -1.25
C TRP A 303 -1.75 7.09 -2.31
N SER A 304 -0.40 7.11 -2.34
CA SER A 304 0.35 6.24 -3.26
C SER A 304 0.06 4.77 -2.97
N THR A 305 0.10 4.38 -1.70
CA THR A 305 -0.16 3.00 -1.27
C THR A 305 -1.52 2.48 -1.77
N VAL A 306 -2.59 3.28 -1.71
CA VAL A 306 -3.90 2.95 -2.30
C VAL A 306 -3.82 2.82 -3.82
N PHE A 307 -3.19 3.76 -4.51
CA PHE A 307 -3.08 3.77 -5.97
C PHE A 307 -2.24 2.61 -6.51
N GLU A 308 -1.10 2.27 -5.90
CA GLU A 308 -0.32 1.10 -6.27
C GLU A 308 -1.06 -0.22 -5.96
N PHE A 309 -1.83 -0.29 -4.87
CA PHE A 309 -2.62 -1.50 -4.58
C PHE A 309 -3.75 -1.72 -5.61
N LEU A 310 -4.45 -0.66 -6.01
CA LEU A 310 -5.45 -0.73 -7.10
C LEU A 310 -4.82 -1.08 -8.46
N LEU A 311 -3.60 -0.62 -8.73
CA LEU A 311 -2.83 -1.06 -9.89
C LEU A 311 -2.43 -2.54 -9.79
N ALA A 312 -1.98 -3.01 -8.63
CA ALA A 312 -1.66 -4.40 -8.37
C ALA A 312 -2.88 -5.32 -8.57
N MET A 313 -4.06 -4.91 -8.09
CA MET A 313 -5.34 -5.59 -8.36
C MET A 313 -5.64 -5.69 -9.86
N SER A 314 -5.51 -4.58 -10.60
CA SER A 314 -5.70 -4.57 -12.06
C SER A 314 -4.72 -5.49 -12.80
N LEU A 315 -3.47 -5.54 -12.33
CA LEU A 315 -2.41 -6.34 -12.92
C LEU A 315 -2.56 -7.83 -12.60
N ALA A 316 -2.95 -8.20 -11.37
CA ALA A 316 -3.27 -9.58 -10.99
C ALA A 316 -4.42 -10.15 -11.83
N TRP A 317 -5.44 -9.34 -12.12
CA TRP A 317 -6.53 -9.75 -13.01
C TRP A 317 -6.05 -9.99 -14.44
N ARG A 318 -5.19 -9.10 -14.99
CA ARG A 318 -4.56 -9.29 -16.32
C ARG A 318 -3.66 -10.52 -16.33
N TYR A 319 -3.00 -10.82 -15.22
CA TYR A 319 -2.13 -11.98 -15.07
C TYR A 319 -2.92 -13.29 -15.26
N ALA A 320 -4.14 -13.36 -14.74
CA ALA A 320 -5.04 -14.50 -14.93
C ALA A 320 -5.30 -14.85 -16.41
N ASP A 321 -5.51 -13.83 -17.24
CA ASP A 321 -5.70 -13.99 -18.68
C ASP A 321 -4.38 -14.36 -19.38
N ALA A 322 -3.25 -13.79 -18.92
CA ALA A 322 -1.92 -14.04 -19.49
C ALA A 322 -1.37 -15.45 -19.21
N VAL A 323 -1.63 -16.04 -18.03
CA VAL A 323 -1.24 -17.43 -17.73
C VAL A 323 -2.34 -18.46 -18.03
N GLY A 324 -3.47 -18.03 -18.62
CA GLY A 324 -4.60 -18.89 -18.95
C GLY A 324 -5.34 -19.50 -17.75
N ASN A 325 -5.05 -19.08 -16.51
CA ASN A 325 -5.66 -19.60 -15.29
C ASN A 325 -6.58 -18.55 -14.63
N PRO A 326 -7.92 -18.66 -14.80
CA PRO A 326 -8.86 -17.68 -14.28
C PRO A 326 -8.96 -17.65 -12.74
N LYS A 327 -8.38 -18.62 -12.01
CA LYS A 327 -8.38 -18.59 -10.53
C LYS A 327 -7.65 -17.36 -9.97
N TRP A 328 -6.70 -16.79 -10.71
CA TRP A 328 -6.03 -15.52 -10.41
C TRP A 328 -6.99 -14.31 -10.35
N LYS A 329 -8.14 -14.33 -11.04
CA LYS A 329 -9.20 -13.30 -10.87
C LYS A 329 -9.81 -13.37 -9.47
N GLY A 330 -9.84 -14.57 -8.88
CA GLY A 330 -10.16 -14.78 -7.47
C GLY A 330 -9.15 -14.14 -6.50
N LEU A 331 -7.88 -13.97 -6.89
CA LEU A 331 -6.92 -13.19 -6.08
C LEU A 331 -7.28 -11.71 -6.06
N THR A 332 -7.74 -11.15 -7.20
CA THR A 332 -8.19 -9.75 -7.25
C THR A 332 -9.39 -9.51 -6.33
N TRP A 333 -10.32 -10.46 -6.28
CA TRP A 333 -11.42 -10.44 -5.30
C TRP A 333 -10.95 -10.64 -3.86
N GLY A 334 -9.95 -11.49 -3.62
CA GLY A 334 -9.33 -11.67 -2.29
C GLY A 334 -8.52 -10.46 -1.81
N MET A 335 -8.01 -9.62 -2.72
CA MET A 335 -7.37 -8.34 -2.39
C MET A 335 -8.39 -7.26 -1.99
N LEU A 336 -9.66 -7.37 -2.39
CA LEU A 336 -10.65 -6.31 -2.19
C LEU A 336 -10.85 -5.94 -0.70
N PRO A 337 -11.01 -6.87 0.26
CA PRO A 337 -11.16 -6.50 1.66
C PRO A 337 -9.91 -5.80 2.23
N SER A 338 -8.70 -6.18 1.81
CA SER A 338 -7.48 -5.44 2.16
C SER A 338 -7.52 -3.99 1.63
N SER A 339 -8.08 -3.76 0.43
CA SER A 339 -8.33 -2.40 -0.08
C SER A 339 -9.36 -1.64 0.75
N ILE A 340 -10.37 -2.30 1.33
CA ILE A 340 -11.31 -1.65 2.27
C ILE A 340 -10.57 -1.22 3.53
N SER A 341 -9.69 -2.07 4.06
CA SER A 341 -8.84 -1.75 5.21
C SER A 341 -7.97 -0.50 4.97
N SER A 342 -7.35 -0.37 3.79
CA SER A 342 -6.62 0.85 3.41
C SER A 342 -7.52 2.10 3.40
N VAL A 343 -8.74 2.01 2.87
CA VAL A 343 -9.68 3.15 2.87
C VAL A 343 -10.14 3.50 4.30
N CYS A 344 -10.30 2.51 5.19
CA CYS A 344 -10.53 2.77 6.62
C CYS A 344 -9.36 3.56 7.23
N ALA A 345 -8.10 3.15 6.98
CA ALA A 345 -6.92 3.85 7.49
C ALA A 345 -6.88 5.33 7.03
N LEU A 346 -7.03 5.58 5.73
CA LEU A 346 -7.11 6.95 5.19
C LEU A 346 -8.26 7.74 5.82
N THR A 347 -9.44 7.13 5.97
CA THR A 347 -10.61 7.80 6.58
C THR A 347 -10.34 8.16 8.04
N PHE A 348 -9.68 7.30 8.83
CA PHE A 348 -9.36 7.61 10.22
C PHE A 348 -8.50 8.88 10.35
N HIS A 349 -7.51 9.04 9.46
CA HIS A 349 -6.65 10.23 9.41
C HIS A 349 -7.37 11.47 8.88
N ILE A 350 -8.30 11.34 7.92
CA ILE A 350 -9.15 12.44 7.42
C ILE A 350 -10.03 13.01 8.55
N PHE A 351 -10.39 12.18 9.54
CA PHE A 351 -11.10 12.59 10.75
C PHE A 351 -10.15 12.76 11.96
N TYR A 352 -8.88 13.10 11.72
CA TYR A 352 -7.83 13.42 12.70
C TYR A 352 -7.70 12.41 13.86
N ASN A 353 -7.88 11.12 13.55
CA ASN A 353 -7.84 9.99 14.47
C ASN A 353 -8.98 9.97 15.53
N GLN A 354 -10.06 10.74 15.34
CA GLN A 354 -11.09 10.98 16.35
C GLN A 354 -12.22 9.93 16.40
N ILE A 355 -12.34 9.03 15.42
CA ILE A 355 -13.48 8.11 15.26
C ILE A 355 -13.02 6.65 15.47
N PRO A 356 -13.14 6.07 16.69
CA PRO A 356 -12.39 4.85 17.03
C PRO A 356 -12.84 3.57 16.31
N TRP A 357 -14.11 3.47 15.90
CA TRP A 357 -14.64 2.27 15.24
C TRP A 357 -13.99 2.02 13.87
N ILE A 358 -13.42 3.05 13.23
CA ILE A 358 -12.77 2.92 11.92
C ILE A 358 -11.53 2.02 12.02
N LEU A 359 -10.78 2.10 13.13
CA LEU A 359 -9.64 1.21 13.42
C LEU A 359 -10.08 -0.25 13.62
N THR A 360 -11.26 -0.48 14.22
CA THR A 360 -11.86 -1.82 14.30
C THR A 360 -12.29 -2.32 12.93
N GLY A 361 -12.84 -1.44 12.08
CA GLY A 361 -13.13 -1.72 10.68
C GLY A 361 -11.88 -2.11 9.88
N GLN A 362 -10.81 -1.33 10.00
CA GLN A 362 -9.50 -1.60 9.41
C GLN A 362 -8.97 -2.99 9.83
N ALA A 363 -8.92 -3.26 11.13
CA ALA A 363 -8.45 -4.55 11.66
C ALA A 363 -9.30 -5.74 11.16
N LEU A 364 -10.64 -5.58 11.15
CA LEU A 364 -11.57 -6.58 10.63
C LEU A 364 -11.38 -6.85 9.14
N PHE A 365 -11.25 -5.79 8.33
CA PHE A 365 -11.05 -5.92 6.89
C PHE A 365 -9.65 -6.44 6.51
N THR A 366 -8.62 -6.19 7.33
CA THR A 366 -7.32 -6.89 7.21
C THR A 366 -7.45 -8.38 7.53
N PHE A 367 -8.17 -8.76 8.60
CA PHE A 367 -8.42 -10.16 8.93
C PHE A 367 -9.16 -10.90 7.80
N ILE A 368 -10.26 -10.32 7.30
CA ILE A 368 -11.03 -10.86 6.17
C ILE A 368 -10.18 -10.89 4.89
N GLY A 369 -9.39 -9.85 4.63
CA GLY A 369 -8.49 -9.78 3.48
C GLY A 369 -7.47 -10.90 3.49
N ASN A 370 -6.74 -11.09 4.60
CA ASN A 370 -5.74 -12.15 4.71
C ASN A 370 -6.36 -13.55 4.58
N ALA A 371 -7.57 -13.76 5.10
CA ALA A 371 -8.31 -15.02 4.92
C ALA A 371 -8.77 -15.26 3.47
N THR A 372 -9.26 -14.22 2.78
CA THR A 372 -9.71 -14.33 1.38
C THR A 372 -8.55 -14.41 0.38
N LEU A 373 -7.42 -13.76 0.66
CA LEU A 373 -6.14 -13.95 -0.02
C LEU A 373 -5.67 -15.41 0.09
N ALA A 374 -5.70 -15.99 1.30
CA ALA A 374 -5.29 -17.38 1.53
C ALA A 374 -6.17 -18.38 0.76
N LEU A 375 -7.50 -18.19 0.80
CA LEU A 375 -8.43 -19.00 0.03
C LEU A 375 -8.22 -18.83 -1.48
N ALA A 376 -7.88 -17.63 -1.95
CA ALA A 376 -7.58 -17.38 -3.36
C ALA A 376 -6.31 -18.09 -3.82
N THR A 377 -5.18 -17.94 -3.11
CA THR A 377 -3.92 -18.58 -3.52
C THR A 377 -3.93 -20.08 -3.31
N TYR A 378 -4.63 -20.61 -2.31
CA TYR A 378 -4.92 -22.04 -2.19
C TYR A 378 -5.60 -22.59 -3.46
N ARG A 379 -6.65 -21.89 -3.93
CA ARG A 379 -7.41 -22.30 -5.14
C ARG A 379 -6.61 -22.15 -6.43
N ILE A 380 -5.64 -21.24 -6.47
CA ILE A 380 -4.65 -21.13 -7.56
C ILE A 380 -3.69 -22.33 -7.49
N ALA A 381 -3.04 -22.57 -6.34
CA ALA A 381 -2.10 -23.67 -6.12
C ALA A 381 -2.68 -25.03 -6.48
N VAL A 382 -3.88 -25.37 -5.98
CA VAL A 382 -4.57 -26.63 -6.31
C VAL A 382 -4.85 -26.74 -7.81
N SER A 383 -5.27 -25.65 -8.47
CA SER A 383 -5.50 -25.66 -9.93
C SER A 383 -4.23 -25.84 -10.77
N ASN A 384 -3.06 -25.60 -10.18
CA ASN A 384 -1.76 -25.78 -10.81
C ASN A 384 -1.04 -27.07 -10.35
N GLY A 385 -1.71 -27.95 -9.59
CA GLY A 385 -1.20 -29.26 -9.18
C GLY A 385 -0.76 -29.42 -7.72
N TRP A 386 -0.95 -28.41 -6.86
CA TRP A 386 -0.65 -28.56 -5.42
C TRP A 386 -1.52 -29.64 -4.77
N THR A 387 -0.92 -30.46 -3.92
CA THR A 387 -1.59 -31.55 -3.19
C THR A 387 -1.07 -31.66 -1.75
N LEU A 388 -1.72 -32.47 -0.91
CA LEU A 388 -1.25 -32.73 0.45
C LEU A 388 0.16 -33.36 0.53
N SER A 389 0.68 -33.98 -0.54
CA SER A 389 2.07 -34.47 -0.55
C SER A 389 3.12 -33.37 -0.63
N GLU A 390 2.75 -32.12 -0.94
CA GLU A 390 3.64 -30.95 -0.84
C GLU A 390 3.95 -30.57 0.62
N LEU A 391 3.27 -31.18 1.60
CA LEU A 391 3.53 -31.01 3.03
C LEU A 391 4.45 -32.09 3.62
N ASP A 392 4.88 -33.08 2.82
CA ASP A 392 5.74 -34.17 3.32
C ASP A 392 7.21 -33.70 3.39
N PRO A 393 7.80 -33.55 4.60
CA PRO A 393 9.17 -33.05 4.73
C PRO A 393 10.21 -34.02 4.14
N ARG A 394 9.86 -35.29 3.91
CA ARG A 394 10.78 -36.29 3.32
C ARG A 394 11.21 -35.91 1.91
N ARG A 395 10.32 -35.29 1.12
CA ARG A 395 10.65 -34.80 -0.23
C ARG A 395 11.85 -33.85 -0.25
N LEU A 396 12.00 -32.98 0.74
CA LEU A 396 13.13 -32.05 0.84
C LEU A 396 14.47 -32.76 1.12
N PHE A 397 14.42 -33.92 1.77
CA PHE A 397 15.59 -34.78 1.95
C PHE A 397 15.84 -35.66 0.71
N GLU A 398 14.78 -36.13 0.04
CA GLU A 398 14.84 -36.94 -1.18
C GLU A 398 15.40 -36.14 -2.37
N GLU A 399 14.85 -34.96 -2.69
CA GLU A 399 15.39 -34.08 -3.76
C GLU A 399 16.88 -33.77 -3.53
N LYS A 400 17.26 -33.49 -2.27
CA LYS A 400 18.64 -33.19 -1.87
C LYS A 400 19.57 -34.40 -1.88
N ALA A 401 19.04 -35.62 -1.65
CA ALA A 401 19.81 -36.86 -1.66
C ALA A 401 19.98 -37.44 -3.07
N GLU A 402 19.02 -37.22 -3.98
CA GLU A 402 19.10 -37.63 -5.39
C GLU A 402 20.15 -36.85 -6.20
N GLY A 403 20.78 -35.83 -5.62
CA GLY A 403 21.77 -35.00 -6.31
C GLY A 403 21.15 -34.09 -7.39
N LYS A 404 19.81 -33.97 -7.42
CA LYS A 404 19.14 -32.87 -8.11
C LYS A 404 19.61 -31.58 -7.47
N ALA A 405 20.40 -30.82 -8.21
CA ALA A 405 20.66 -29.43 -7.85
C ALA A 405 19.34 -28.65 -7.81
N GLU A 406 19.37 -27.42 -7.30
CA GLU A 406 18.30 -26.45 -7.60
C GLU A 406 18.39 -25.98 -9.06
N GLU A 407 18.24 -26.92 -10.01
CA GLU A 407 17.67 -26.65 -11.33
C GLU A 407 16.23 -26.19 -11.12
N SER A 408 16.07 -24.98 -10.59
CA SER A 408 14.77 -24.35 -10.55
C SER A 408 14.32 -24.14 -12.00
N PRO A 409 13.15 -24.67 -12.41
CA PRO A 409 12.32 -23.91 -13.32
C PRO A 409 11.87 -22.70 -12.50
N GLY A 410 12.71 -21.66 -12.52
CA GLY A 410 12.38 -20.35 -11.98
C GLY A 410 11.17 -19.77 -12.73
N PHE A 411 10.83 -18.53 -12.43
CA PHE A 411 9.71 -17.86 -13.11
C PHE A 411 9.86 -17.92 -14.64
N ASP A 412 8.98 -18.70 -15.26
CA ASP A 412 9.00 -19.00 -16.67
C ASP A 412 8.14 -17.97 -17.41
N ILE A 413 8.80 -16.93 -17.91
CA ILE A 413 8.14 -15.87 -18.66
C ILE A 413 7.55 -16.37 -20.00
N GLY A 414 8.00 -17.52 -20.51
CA GLY A 414 7.42 -18.17 -21.70
C GLY A 414 6.02 -18.74 -21.46
N LYS A 415 5.65 -19.01 -20.20
CA LYS A 415 4.27 -19.36 -19.81
C LYS A 415 3.35 -18.14 -19.63
N VAL A 416 3.85 -16.92 -19.80
CA VAL A 416 3.06 -15.68 -19.68
C VAL A 416 2.80 -15.11 -21.07
N ALA A 417 1.57 -15.25 -21.57
CA ALA A 417 1.17 -14.63 -22.82
C ALA A 417 1.28 -13.10 -22.71
N MET A 418 2.13 -12.49 -23.54
CA MET A 418 2.40 -11.06 -23.50
C MET A 418 1.12 -10.24 -23.73
N SER A 419 0.96 -9.16 -22.95
CA SER A 419 -0.09 -8.18 -23.22
C SER A 419 0.14 -7.55 -24.60
N SER A 420 -0.85 -7.62 -25.49
CA SER A 420 -0.77 -7.03 -26.84
C SER A 420 -0.35 -5.56 -26.80
N GLU A 421 0.45 -5.10 -27.78
CA GLU A 421 0.94 -3.72 -27.82
C GLU A 421 -0.19 -2.70 -27.62
N GLY A 422 0.05 -1.70 -26.76
CA GLY A 422 -0.92 -0.67 -26.40
C GLY A 422 -2.00 -1.07 -25.35
N ALA A 423 -2.00 -2.31 -24.83
CA ALA A 423 -2.93 -2.75 -23.79
C ALA A 423 -2.59 -2.26 -22.36
N LEU A 424 -1.31 -2.00 -22.08
CA LEU A 424 -0.81 -1.43 -20.82
C LEU A 424 -0.33 0.01 -21.04
N THR A 425 -0.49 0.86 -20.03
CA THR A 425 0.15 2.19 -20.00
C THR A 425 1.67 2.03 -19.99
N SER A 426 2.40 2.83 -20.77
CA SER A 426 3.87 2.84 -20.79
C SER A 426 4.44 3.23 -19.42
N GLY A 427 5.66 2.76 -19.11
CA GLY A 427 6.30 2.97 -17.81
C GLY A 427 6.35 4.43 -17.36
N PRO A 428 6.92 5.35 -18.17
CA PRO A 428 7.02 6.77 -17.80
C PRO A 428 5.67 7.46 -17.64
N LEU A 429 4.67 7.12 -18.48
CA LEU A 429 3.33 7.70 -18.39
C LEU A 429 2.60 7.21 -17.15
N LEU A 430 2.68 5.90 -16.83
CA LEU A 430 2.06 5.37 -15.61
C LEU A 430 2.69 5.98 -14.35
N LEU A 431 4.02 6.14 -14.33
CA LEU A 431 4.72 6.78 -13.23
C LEU A 431 4.28 8.24 -13.05
N ALA A 432 4.16 8.99 -14.15
CA ALA A 432 3.64 10.36 -14.11
C ALA A 432 2.17 10.42 -13.65
N GLU A 433 1.32 9.49 -14.10
CA GLU A 433 -0.08 9.40 -13.66
C GLU A 433 -0.21 9.09 -12.17
N VAL A 434 0.57 8.15 -11.63
CA VAL A 434 0.59 7.83 -10.20
C VAL A 434 1.09 9.03 -9.39
N ILE A 435 2.26 9.62 -9.75
CA ILE A 435 2.81 10.77 -9.02
C ILE A 435 1.82 11.95 -9.02
N LEU A 436 1.22 12.29 -10.17
CA LEU A 436 0.27 13.40 -10.26
C LEU A 436 -1.01 13.14 -9.45
N LEU A 437 -1.50 11.89 -9.41
CA LEU A 437 -2.65 11.54 -8.57
C LEU A 437 -2.26 11.53 -7.08
N THR A 438 -1.18 10.88 -6.67
CA THR A 438 -0.71 10.88 -5.28
C THR A 438 -0.52 12.31 -4.75
N LEU A 439 0.07 13.22 -5.53
CA LEU A 439 0.22 14.63 -5.15
C LEU A 439 -1.13 15.37 -5.10
N LEU A 440 -1.97 15.24 -6.13
CA LEU A 440 -3.29 15.89 -6.18
C LEU A 440 -4.16 15.49 -4.99
N PHE A 441 -4.10 14.22 -4.58
CA PHE A 441 -4.85 13.71 -3.44
C PHE A 441 -4.21 14.05 -2.10
N ALA A 442 -2.89 13.96 -1.94
CA ALA A 442 -2.24 14.32 -0.70
C ALA A 442 -2.48 15.79 -0.32
N TYR A 443 -2.34 16.71 -1.28
CA TYR A 443 -2.62 18.13 -1.06
C TYR A 443 -4.14 18.39 -1.01
N GLY A 444 -4.94 17.71 -1.84
CA GLY A 444 -6.39 17.85 -1.89
C GLY A 444 -7.09 17.40 -0.60
N THR A 445 -6.60 16.33 0.03
CA THR A 445 -6.99 15.92 1.39
C THR A 445 -6.50 16.95 2.40
N LYS A 446 -5.17 17.11 2.55
CA LYS A 446 -4.53 17.93 3.60
C LYS A 446 -5.12 19.34 3.73
N TYR A 447 -5.41 19.99 2.61
CA TYR A 447 -5.98 21.34 2.62
C TYR A 447 -7.51 21.36 2.48
N GLY A 448 -8.11 20.34 1.87
CA GLY A 448 -9.57 20.18 1.81
C GLY A 448 -10.20 19.93 3.18
N GLU A 449 -9.59 19.08 4.01
CA GLU A 449 -10.05 18.78 5.39
C GLU A 449 -9.97 19.98 6.34
N LEU A 450 -9.07 20.93 6.04
CA LEU A 450 -8.97 22.22 6.74
C LEU A 450 -10.00 23.23 6.20
N MET A 451 -10.12 23.36 4.87
CA MET A 451 -11.03 24.33 4.22
C MET A 451 -12.52 24.00 4.40
N LEU A 452 -12.89 22.72 4.46
CA LEU A 452 -14.28 22.27 4.63
C LEU A 452 -14.76 22.31 6.09
N GLY A 453 -13.85 22.55 7.03
CA GLY A 453 -14.19 22.99 8.38
C GLY A 453 -14.30 21.89 9.45
N ALA A 454 -13.97 22.30 10.68
CA ALA A 454 -13.97 21.46 11.88
C ALA A 454 -15.30 20.76 12.16
N SER A 455 -16.44 21.37 11.80
CA SER A 455 -17.78 20.81 12.00
C SER A 455 -18.03 19.50 11.25
N ILE A 456 -17.27 19.22 10.19
CA ILE A 456 -17.30 17.93 9.49
C ILE A 456 -16.18 17.04 10.01
N PHE A 457 -14.92 17.45 9.86
CA PHE A 457 -13.77 16.54 10.02
C PHE A 457 -13.20 16.44 11.44
N GLN A 458 -13.53 17.37 12.34
CA GLN A 458 -13.02 17.42 13.72
C GLN A 458 -14.16 17.17 14.74
N SER A 459 -15.03 16.21 14.41
CA SER A 459 -16.21 15.84 15.22
C SER A 459 -16.37 14.31 15.29
N PRO A 460 -16.36 13.70 16.49
CA PRO A 460 -16.63 12.27 16.66
C PRO A 460 -18.02 11.82 16.16
N GLU A 461 -18.98 12.74 16.16
CA GLU A 461 -20.36 12.50 15.68
C GLU A 461 -20.43 12.30 14.16
N SER A 462 -19.38 12.67 13.40
CA SER A 462 -19.33 12.54 11.93
C SER A 462 -19.12 11.09 11.45
N SER A 463 -19.46 10.10 12.26
CA SER A 463 -19.43 8.68 11.92
C SER A 463 -20.23 8.31 10.66
N PRO A 464 -21.41 8.92 10.35
CA PRO A 464 -22.10 8.69 9.07
C PRO A 464 -21.30 9.16 7.85
N GLN A 465 -20.63 10.30 7.96
CA GLN A 465 -19.79 10.88 6.89
C GLN A 465 -18.55 10.01 6.67
N ALA A 466 -17.90 9.54 7.74
CA ALA A 466 -16.80 8.59 7.65
C ALA A 466 -17.23 7.26 7.00
N ALA A 467 -18.38 6.71 7.39
CA ALA A 467 -18.94 5.51 6.77
C ALA A 467 -19.23 5.69 5.28
N ALA A 468 -19.75 6.86 4.87
CA ALA A 468 -19.97 7.19 3.46
C ALA A 468 -18.65 7.33 2.67
N LEU A 469 -17.62 7.92 3.28
CA LEU A 469 -16.29 8.09 2.68
C LEU A 469 -15.56 6.77 2.49
N ILE A 470 -15.79 5.79 3.38
CA ILE A 470 -15.33 4.40 3.20
C ILE A 470 -16.14 3.68 2.12
N ALA A 471 -17.47 3.76 2.19
CA ALA A 471 -18.36 2.95 1.34
C ALA A 471 -18.28 3.33 -0.14
N LEU A 472 -18.31 4.62 -0.51
CA LEU A 472 -18.40 5.05 -1.91
C LEU A 472 -17.26 4.54 -2.82
N PRO A 473 -15.96 4.73 -2.49
CA PRO A 473 -14.88 4.27 -3.35
C PRO A 473 -14.79 2.74 -3.40
N VAL A 474 -15.06 2.07 -2.28
CA VAL A 474 -15.12 0.60 -2.20
C VAL A 474 -16.23 0.05 -3.11
N LEU A 475 -17.42 0.66 -3.09
CA LEU A 475 -18.53 0.29 -3.95
C LEU A 475 -18.22 0.52 -5.43
N LEU A 476 -17.50 1.59 -5.80
CA LEU A 476 -17.06 1.74 -7.20
C LEU A 476 -16.02 0.69 -7.59
N VAL A 477 -15.00 0.44 -6.77
CA VAL A 477 -13.98 -0.60 -7.07
C VAL A 477 -14.67 -1.95 -7.24
N ALA A 478 -15.57 -2.33 -6.32
CA ALA A 478 -16.37 -3.53 -6.41
C ALA A 478 -17.26 -3.56 -7.68
N TYR A 479 -17.92 -2.45 -8.04
CA TYR A 479 -18.72 -2.33 -9.26
C TYR A 479 -17.90 -2.52 -10.54
N VAL A 480 -16.70 -1.93 -10.62
CA VAL A 480 -15.84 -2.07 -11.80
C VAL A 480 -15.28 -3.50 -11.93
N ILE A 481 -14.89 -4.15 -10.83
CA ILE A 481 -14.47 -5.57 -10.86
C ILE A 481 -15.67 -6.47 -11.20
N TYR A 482 -16.85 -6.24 -10.62
CA TYR A 482 -18.08 -6.97 -10.93
C TYR A 482 -18.48 -6.82 -12.40
N GLY A 483 -18.40 -5.61 -12.97
CA GLY A 483 -18.63 -5.33 -14.39
C GLY A 483 -17.63 -6.03 -15.34
N GLN A 484 -16.55 -6.60 -14.79
CA GLN A 484 -15.54 -7.39 -15.51
C GLN A 484 -15.61 -8.89 -15.21
N SER A 485 -16.60 -9.35 -14.43
CA SER A 485 -16.73 -10.74 -13.93
C SER A 485 -17.95 -11.49 -14.53
N PRO A 486 -17.91 -11.99 -15.79
CA PRO A 486 -19.02 -12.75 -16.39
C PRO A 486 -19.42 -14.01 -15.61
N ASP A 487 -18.48 -14.63 -14.90
CA ASP A 487 -18.70 -15.72 -13.95
C ASP A 487 -19.64 -15.28 -12.82
N LEU A 488 -19.31 -14.20 -12.11
CA LEU A 488 -20.17 -13.66 -11.05
C LEU A 488 -21.50 -13.12 -11.58
N GLN A 489 -21.51 -12.48 -12.75
CA GLN A 489 -22.73 -11.99 -13.42
C GLN A 489 -23.67 -13.13 -13.82
N SER A 490 -23.15 -14.32 -14.13
CA SER A 490 -23.94 -15.53 -14.40
C SER A 490 -24.30 -16.33 -13.14
N GLY A 491 -24.04 -15.79 -11.95
CA GLY A 491 -24.27 -16.46 -10.66
C GLY A 491 -23.29 -17.59 -10.35
N GLN A 492 -22.28 -17.82 -11.20
CA GLN A 492 -21.26 -18.84 -10.98
C GLN A 492 -20.22 -18.32 -9.98
N LEU A 493 -20.48 -18.53 -8.69
CA LEU A 493 -19.44 -18.42 -7.67
C LEU A 493 -18.27 -19.35 -8.06
N PRO A 494 -17.05 -18.81 -8.27
CA PRO A 494 -15.92 -19.60 -8.76
C PRO A 494 -15.66 -20.82 -7.85
N PRO A 495 -15.76 -22.06 -8.33
CA PRO A 495 -15.97 -23.22 -7.46
C PRO A 495 -14.94 -23.32 -6.33
N LEU A 496 -15.45 -23.50 -5.12
CA LEU A 496 -14.72 -23.63 -3.85
C LEU A 496 -14.02 -24.98 -3.69
N ALA A 497 -14.28 -25.91 -4.62
CA ALA A 497 -14.36 -27.31 -4.26
C ALA A 497 -12.98 -27.95 -4.03
N LEU A 498 -12.86 -28.58 -2.86
CA LEU A 498 -12.11 -29.81 -2.59
C LEU A 498 -12.67 -31.00 -3.42
N SER A 499 -13.17 -30.75 -4.63
CA SER A 499 -13.58 -31.79 -5.55
C SER A 499 -12.30 -32.44 -6.04
N SER A 500 -12.03 -33.65 -5.53
CA SER A 500 -11.09 -34.55 -6.18
C SER A 500 -11.50 -34.67 -7.65
N SER A 501 -10.53 -34.46 -8.55
CA SER A 501 -10.73 -34.81 -9.96
C SER A 501 -10.75 -36.33 -10.04
N ALA A 502 -11.95 -36.91 -9.94
CA ALA A 502 -12.19 -38.26 -10.41
C ALA A 502 -11.79 -38.27 -11.90
N LYS A 503 -10.76 -39.04 -12.24
CA LYS A 503 -10.22 -39.07 -13.60
C LYS A 503 -11.31 -39.52 -14.57
N GLU A 504 -11.69 -38.64 -15.51
CA GLU A 504 -12.53 -39.02 -16.64
C GLU A 504 -11.70 -39.28 -17.90
N LYS A 505 -10.73 -40.21 -17.75
CA LYS A 505 -10.25 -41.20 -18.73
C LYS A 505 -9.10 -42.04 -18.14
#